data_AF-V9NEL2-F1
#
_entry.id   AF-V9NEL2-F1
#
_cell.length_a   1.000
_cell.length_b   1.000
_cell.length_c   1.000
_cell.angle_alpha   90.00
_cell.angle_beta   90.00
_cell.angle_gamma   90.00
#
_symmetry.space_group_name_H-M   'P 1'
#
loop_
_entity.id
_entity.type
_entity.pdbx_description
1 polymer ?
#
loop_
_entity_poly.entity_id
_entity_poly.type
_entity_poly.pdbx_seq_one_letter_code
_entity_poly.pdbx_strand_id
1 'polypeptide(L)'
;MTLLTLSTLWLYSMLSMALPMHPLSLGMMILTLAFINCILIATMSPWYAYMLFFIFIGGMLVMFAYIASLSPNTTFSINSQLMPAALTTFILGFSTNLNLTSNYLTNPELSLSVTTSTQALSSLYSHGGNSCVILLACALLFTMVASVKLCKPKTGALRPYL
;
A
#
# COMPACT_ATOMS: atom_id res chain seq x y z
N MET A 1 -17.75 -14.63 -1.84
CA MET A 1 -18.30 -13.50 -2.62
C MET A 1 -17.66 -12.17 -2.23
N THR A 2 -17.64 -11.78 -0.95
CA THR A 2 -16.98 -10.54 -0.50
C THR A 2 -15.47 -10.47 -0.75
N LEU A 3 -14.72 -11.56 -0.51
CA LEU A 3 -13.28 -11.62 -0.84
C LEU A 3 -13.04 -11.50 -2.35
N LEU A 4 -13.87 -12.13 -3.17
CA LEU A 4 -13.81 -12.05 -4.63
C LEU A 4 -14.01 -10.59 -5.07
N THR A 5 -15.05 -9.90 -4.56
CA THR A 5 -15.29 -8.48 -4.89
C THR A 5 -14.13 -7.57 -4.47
N LEU A 6 -13.51 -7.84 -3.32
CA LEU A 6 -12.32 -7.09 -2.86
C LEU A 6 -11.12 -7.35 -3.77
N SER A 7 -10.90 -8.59 -4.20
CA SER A 7 -9.80 -8.95 -5.10
C SER A 7 -9.97 -8.32 -6.50
N THR A 8 -11.21 -8.21 -7.00
CA THR A 8 -11.47 -7.56 -8.30
C THR A 8 -11.30 -6.04 -8.21
N LEU A 9 -11.66 -5.42 -7.08
CA LEU A 9 -11.40 -4.00 -6.83
C LEU A 9 -9.89 -3.72 -6.71
N TRP A 10 -9.14 -4.61 -6.07
CA TRP A 10 -7.69 -4.52 -5.98
C TRP A 10 -7.04 -4.55 -7.37
N LEU A 11 -7.43 -5.51 -8.21
CA LEU A 11 -6.99 -5.59 -9.61
C LEU A 11 -7.32 -4.32 -10.39
N TYR A 12 -8.55 -3.82 -10.30
CA TYR A 12 -8.94 -2.57 -10.97
C TYR A 12 -8.01 -1.41 -10.58
N SER A 13 -7.78 -1.22 -9.28
CA SER A 13 -6.92 -0.13 -8.78
C SER A 13 -5.46 -0.26 -9.21
N MET A 14 -4.94 -1.48 -9.34
CA MET A 14 -3.59 -1.72 -9.86
C MET A 14 -3.49 -1.44 -11.36
N LEU A 15 -4.49 -1.83 -12.15
CA LEU A 15 -4.49 -1.56 -13.58
C LEU A 15 -4.67 -0.07 -13.89
N SER A 16 -5.47 0.65 -13.10
CA SER A 16 -5.64 2.09 -13.30
C SER A 16 -4.37 2.88 -12.99
N MET A 17 -3.47 2.40 -12.12
CA MET A 17 -2.15 3.02 -11.84
C MET A 17 -1.22 3.01 -13.04
N ALA A 18 -1.34 2.02 -13.92
CA ALA A 18 -0.45 1.88 -15.07
C ALA A 18 -0.70 2.97 -16.13
N LEU A 19 -1.86 3.64 -16.08
CA LEU A 19 -2.21 4.71 -17.01
C LEU A 19 -1.62 6.04 -16.55
N PRO A 20 -1.20 6.91 -17.49
CA PRO A 20 -0.70 8.23 -17.14
C PRO A 20 -1.83 9.05 -16.49
N MET A 21 -1.62 9.45 -15.24
CA MET A 21 -2.52 10.29 -14.46
C MET A 21 -1.74 11.45 -13.83
N HIS A 22 -2.43 12.56 -13.55
CA HIS A 22 -1.88 13.65 -12.74
C HIS A 22 -1.40 13.10 -11.39
N PRO A 23 -0.23 13.52 -10.87
CA PRO A 23 0.38 12.92 -9.67
C PRO A 23 -0.52 13.00 -8.42
N LEU A 24 -1.38 14.03 -8.33
CA LEU A 24 -2.41 14.11 -7.28
C LEU A 24 -3.49 13.02 -7.40
N SER A 25 -3.98 12.73 -8.61
CA SER A 25 -4.95 11.65 -8.85
C SER A 25 -4.32 10.28 -8.59
N LEU A 26 -3.04 10.12 -8.96
CA LEU A 26 -2.27 8.93 -8.63
C LEU A 26 -2.20 8.72 -7.11
N GLY A 27 -1.88 9.77 -6.35
CA GLY A 27 -1.84 9.73 -4.88
C GLY A 27 -3.16 9.29 -4.24
N MET A 28 -4.29 9.83 -4.70
CA MET A 28 -5.62 9.42 -4.23
C MET A 28 -5.90 7.95 -4.49
N MET A 29 -5.48 7.44 -5.64
CA MET A 29 -5.70 6.05 -6.01
C MET A 29 -4.76 5.10 -5.24
N ILE A 30 -3.58 5.56 -4.79
CA ILE A 30 -2.69 4.75 -3.95
C ILE A 30 -3.28 4.61 -2.55
N LEU A 31 -3.92 5.67 -2.04
CA LEU A 31 -4.64 5.61 -0.75
C LEU A 31 -5.78 4.58 -0.79
N THR A 32 -6.58 4.54 -1.87
CA THR A 32 -7.66 3.55 -1.99
C THR A 32 -7.13 2.14 -2.11
N LEU A 33 -6.05 1.93 -2.87
CA LEU A 33 -5.37 0.64 -2.98
C LEU A 33 -4.82 0.18 -1.61
N ALA A 34 -4.18 1.06 -0.85
CA ALA A 34 -3.67 0.75 0.48
C ALA A 34 -4.80 0.33 1.45
N PHE A 35 -5.95 0.99 1.37
CA PHE A 35 -7.12 0.65 2.15
C PHE A 35 -7.67 -0.75 1.80
N ILE A 36 -7.78 -1.08 0.51
CA ILE A 36 -8.21 -2.41 0.06
C ILE A 36 -7.22 -3.50 0.53
N ASN A 37 -5.92 -3.22 0.46
CA ASN A 37 -4.89 -4.13 0.98
C ASN A 37 -5.05 -4.40 2.49
N CYS A 38 -5.32 -3.35 3.28
CA CYS A 38 -5.54 -3.49 4.71
C CYS A 38 -6.74 -4.40 5.01
N ILE A 39 -7.85 -4.25 4.28
CA ILE A 39 -9.05 -5.08 4.46
C ILE A 39 -8.77 -6.54 4.07
N LEU A 40 -8.05 -6.78 2.98
CA LEU A 40 -7.65 -8.14 2.59
C LEU A 40 -6.80 -8.81 3.66
N ILE A 41 -5.81 -8.10 4.21
CA ILE A 41 -4.91 -8.63 5.24
C ILE A 41 -5.63 -8.83 6.59
N ALA A 42 -6.62 -7.99 6.90
CA ALA A 42 -7.42 -8.13 8.12
C ALA A 42 -8.15 -9.48 8.21
N THR A 43 -8.45 -10.11 7.06
CA THR A 43 -9.04 -11.46 7.02
C THR A 43 -8.09 -12.55 7.53
N MET A 44 -6.77 -12.31 7.46
CA MET A 44 -5.73 -13.26 7.89
C MET A 44 -5.19 -12.94 9.27
N SER A 45 -4.82 -11.68 9.53
CA SER A 45 -4.40 -11.24 10.85
C SER A 45 -4.74 -9.75 11.09
N PRO A 46 -5.65 -9.44 12.01
CA PRO A 46 -6.10 -8.07 12.24
C PRO A 46 -4.98 -7.19 12.83
N TRP A 47 -4.07 -7.77 13.60
CA TRP A 47 -2.96 -7.03 14.19
C TRP A 47 -1.98 -6.50 13.13
N TYR A 48 -1.66 -7.30 12.11
CA TYR A 48 -0.80 -6.86 11.03
C TYR A 48 -1.49 -5.84 10.12
N ALA A 49 -2.79 -6.01 9.85
CA ALA A 49 -3.60 -5.04 9.12
C ALA A 49 -3.60 -3.67 9.81
N TYR A 50 -3.76 -3.66 11.14
CA TYR A 50 -3.71 -2.43 11.94
C TYR A 50 -2.36 -1.71 11.80
N MET A 51 -1.24 -2.43 11.92
CA MET A 51 0.09 -1.82 11.79
C MET A 51 0.33 -1.24 10.38
N LEU A 52 -0.09 -1.96 9.33
CA LEU A 52 0.03 -1.47 7.96
C LEU A 52 -0.80 -0.20 7.72
N PHE A 53 -2.00 -0.11 8.30
CA PHE A 53 -2.86 1.05 8.15
C PHE A 53 -2.19 2.35 8.62
N PHE A 54 -1.53 2.34 9.80
CA PHE A 54 -0.83 3.54 10.29
C PHE A 54 0.37 3.93 9.43
N ILE A 55 1.14 2.95 8.98
CA ILE A 55 2.32 3.21 8.15
C ILE A 55 1.90 3.82 6.81
N PHE A 56 0.86 3.27 6.18
CA PHE A 56 0.37 3.79 4.90
C PHE A 56 -0.26 5.17 5.02
N ILE A 57 -1.13 5.40 6.01
CA ILE A 57 -1.75 6.74 6.17
C ILE A 57 -0.69 7.79 6.50
N GLY A 58 0.21 7.50 7.45
CA GLY A 58 1.25 8.44 7.84
C GLY A 58 2.18 8.81 6.67
N GLY A 59 2.71 7.80 5.97
CA GLY A 59 3.68 8.01 4.89
C GLY A 59 3.07 8.66 3.64
N MET A 60 1.88 8.20 3.23
CA MET A 60 1.24 8.68 2.00
C MET A 60 0.71 10.11 2.13
N LEU A 61 0.27 10.54 3.32
CA LEU A 61 -0.19 11.92 3.53
C LEU A 61 0.95 12.95 3.39
N VAL A 62 2.15 12.63 3.89
CA VAL A 62 3.31 13.52 3.76
C VAL A 62 3.74 13.67 2.29
N MET A 63 3.80 12.54 1.56
CA MET A 63 4.07 12.54 0.12
C MET A 63 3.02 13.34 -0.66
N PHE A 64 1.74 13.18 -0.31
CA PHE A 64 0.64 13.90 -0.95
C PHE A 64 0.77 15.42 -0.78
N ALA A 65 1.04 15.89 0.45
CA ALA A 65 1.24 17.32 0.72
C ALA A 65 2.42 17.90 -0.08
N TYR A 66 3.53 17.15 -0.17
CA TYR A 66 4.70 17.56 -0.94
C TYR A 66 4.38 17.72 -2.43
N ILE A 67 3.78 16.70 -3.04
CA ILE A 67 3.44 16.71 -4.48
C ILE A 67 2.41 17.79 -4.80
N ALA A 68 1.38 17.97 -3.96
CA ALA A 68 0.38 19.01 -4.14
C ALA A 68 0.98 20.42 -4.10
N SER A 69 2.03 20.63 -3.30
CA SER A 69 2.73 21.92 -3.22
C SER A 69 3.65 22.20 -4.42
N LEU A 70 4.16 21.16 -5.09
CA LEU A 70 5.03 21.28 -6.27
C LEU A 70 4.28 21.29 -7.60
N SER A 71 3.11 20.65 -7.67
CA SER A 71 2.37 20.59 -8.94
C SER A 71 1.78 21.96 -9.30
N PRO A 72 2.03 22.48 -10.52
CA PRO A 72 1.31 23.66 -10.98
C PRO A 72 -0.19 23.36 -10.98
N ASN A 73 -1.03 24.36 -10.69
CA ASN A 73 -2.48 24.23 -10.56
C ASN A 73 -3.19 24.03 -11.92
N THR A 74 -2.67 23.13 -12.77
CA THR A 74 -3.25 22.79 -14.07
C THR A 74 -4.55 22.03 -13.87
N THR A 75 -5.53 22.31 -14.71
CA THR A 75 -6.84 21.67 -14.65
C THR A 75 -6.71 20.15 -14.74
N PHE A 76 -7.38 19.46 -13.81
CA PHE A 76 -7.36 18.00 -13.75
C PHE A 76 -8.05 17.40 -14.97
N SER A 77 -7.28 16.80 -15.88
CA SER A 77 -7.81 15.90 -16.90
C SER A 77 -7.75 14.46 -16.38
N ILE A 78 -8.91 13.89 -16.11
CA ILE A 78 -9.05 12.45 -15.84
C ILE A 78 -8.97 11.74 -17.19
N ASN A 79 -7.93 10.93 -17.37
CA ASN A 79 -7.81 10.07 -18.55
C ASN A 79 -8.92 9.00 -18.53
N SER A 80 -9.37 8.56 -19.70
CA SER A 80 -10.44 7.57 -19.79
C SER A 80 -9.98 6.21 -19.27
N GLN A 81 -10.52 5.80 -18.11
CA GLN A 81 -10.22 4.50 -17.47
C GLN A 81 -10.96 3.33 -18.12
N LEU A 82 -11.28 3.42 -19.41
CA LEU A 82 -12.08 2.43 -20.14
C LEU A 82 -11.40 1.06 -20.20
N MET A 83 -10.07 1.03 -20.41
CA MET A 83 -9.32 -0.21 -20.52
C MET A 83 -9.27 -1.03 -19.21
N PRO A 84 -8.94 -0.45 -18.03
CA PRO A 84 -9.06 -1.14 -16.75
C PRO A 84 -10.48 -1.61 -16.44
N ALA A 85 -11.49 -0.81 -16.79
CA ALA A 85 -12.89 -1.16 -16.57
C ALA A 85 -13.31 -2.37 -17.40
N ALA A 86 -12.94 -2.43 -18.68
CA ALA A 86 -13.27 -3.56 -19.55
C ALA A 86 -12.60 -4.87 -19.11
N LEU A 87 -11.34 -4.81 -18.66
CA LEU A 87 -10.63 -6.00 -18.19
C LEU A 87 -11.22 -6.55 -16.89
N THR A 88 -11.63 -5.67 -15.99
CA THR A 88 -12.20 -6.08 -14.68
C THR A 88 -13.61 -6.65 -14.82
N THR A 89 -14.44 -6.11 -15.71
CA THR A 89 -15.76 -6.69 -16.01
C THR A 89 -15.65 -8.05 -16.68
N PHE A 90 -14.67 -8.24 -17.56
CA PHE A 90 -14.39 -9.56 -18.15
C PHE A 90 -14.05 -10.60 -17.08
N ILE A 91 -13.14 -10.27 -16.16
CA ILE A 91 -12.75 -11.17 -15.06
C ILE A 91 -13.95 -11.51 -14.17
N LEU A 92 -14.79 -10.52 -13.84
CA LEU A 92 -16.01 -10.73 -13.06
C LEU A 92 -16.97 -11.69 -13.78
N GLY A 93 -17.20 -11.51 -15.08
CA GLY A 93 -18.07 -12.38 -15.88
C GLY A 93 -17.59 -13.83 -15.97
N PHE A 94 -16.28 -14.07 -15.96
CA PHE A 94 -15.72 -15.43 -15.86
C PHE A 94 -15.90 -16.03 -14.46
N SER A 95 -15.76 -15.21 -13.42
CA SER A 95 -15.87 -15.66 -12.03
C SER A 95 -17.28 -16.12 -11.63
N THR A 96 -18.33 -15.57 -12.26
CA THR A 96 -19.73 -15.97 -11.98
C THR A 96 -20.08 -17.35 -12.53
N ASN A 97 -19.35 -17.84 -13.55
CA ASN A 97 -19.56 -19.16 -14.16
C ASN A 97 -18.80 -20.27 -13.42
N LEU A 98 -17.82 -19.91 -12.58
CA LEU A 98 -17.24 -20.84 -11.63
C LEU A 98 -18.27 -21.05 -10.52
N ASN A 99 -18.98 -22.17 -10.56
CA ASN A 99 -19.74 -22.67 -9.42
C ASN A 99 -18.78 -22.85 -8.24
N LEU A 100 -18.59 -21.77 -7.49
CA LEU A 100 -17.94 -21.72 -6.19
C LEU A 100 -18.87 -22.46 -5.22
N THR A 101 -18.83 -23.78 -5.32
CA THR A 101 -19.36 -24.66 -4.28
C THR A 101 -18.71 -24.20 -2.99
N SER A 102 -19.57 -23.73 -2.10
CA SER A 102 -19.19 -23.19 -0.81
C SER A 102 -18.73 -24.35 0.08
N ASN A 103 -17.56 -24.90 -0.21
CA ASN A 103 -16.85 -25.74 0.74
C ASN A 103 -16.19 -24.80 1.77
N TYR A 104 -17.03 -24.16 2.59
CA TYR A 104 -16.61 -23.76 3.92
C TYR A 104 -16.50 -25.05 4.74
N LEU A 105 -15.47 -25.85 4.46
CA LEU A 105 -14.94 -26.66 5.55
C LEU A 105 -14.38 -25.64 6.53
N THR A 106 -15.19 -25.34 7.54
CA THR A 106 -14.81 -24.71 8.79
C THR A 106 -13.77 -25.61 9.43
N ASN A 107 -12.53 -25.55 8.93
CA ASN A 107 -11.41 -26.20 9.56
C ASN A 107 -11.30 -25.57 10.97
N PRO A 108 -11.52 -26.34 12.05
CA PRO A 108 -11.41 -25.83 13.41
C PRO A 108 -9.97 -25.37 13.74
N GLU A 109 -9.02 -25.71 12.86
CA GLU A 109 -7.63 -25.25 12.79
C GLU A 109 -7.48 -23.71 12.67
N LEU A 110 -8.51 -22.96 12.26
CA LEU A 110 -8.44 -21.49 12.16
C LEU A 110 -8.37 -20.78 13.53
N SER A 111 -8.64 -21.51 14.61
CA SER A 111 -8.46 -21.05 15.99
C SER A 111 -6.98 -20.94 16.42
N LEU A 112 -6.04 -21.49 15.63
CA LEU A 112 -4.59 -21.34 15.85
C LEU A 112 -4.01 -20.00 15.36
N SER A 113 -4.80 -19.13 14.72
CA SER A 113 -4.31 -17.89 14.09
C SER A 113 -3.79 -16.83 15.10
N VAL A 114 -4.34 -16.79 16.31
CA VAL A 114 -3.92 -15.81 17.34
C VAL A 114 -2.64 -16.24 18.06
N THR A 115 -2.47 -17.54 18.34
CA THR A 115 -1.23 -18.06 18.93
C THR A 115 -0.08 -18.05 17.93
N THR A 116 -0.35 -18.35 16.66
CA THR A 116 0.67 -18.30 15.60
C THR A 116 1.12 -16.87 15.27
N SER A 117 0.23 -15.88 15.27
CA SER A 117 0.62 -14.48 15.03
C SER A 117 1.48 -13.89 16.16
N THR A 118 1.17 -14.23 17.42
CA THR A 118 2.01 -13.82 18.57
C THR A 118 3.35 -14.57 18.59
N GLN A 119 3.39 -15.83 18.17
CA GLN A 119 4.63 -16.58 17.96
C GLN A 119 5.46 -16.02 16.80
N ALA A 120 4.83 -15.58 15.70
CA ALA A 120 5.54 -14.94 14.60
C ALA A 120 6.21 -13.64 15.06
N LEU A 121 5.54 -12.85 15.91
CA LEU A 121 6.13 -11.63 16.47
C LEU A 121 7.29 -11.90 17.43
N SER A 122 7.14 -12.90 18.29
CA SER A 122 8.21 -13.29 19.22
C SER A 122 9.41 -13.91 18.50
N SER A 123 9.21 -14.50 17.31
CA SER A 123 10.28 -15.05 16.48
C SER A 123 11.29 -13.98 16.02
N LEU A 124 10.86 -12.72 15.83
CA LEU A 124 11.77 -11.62 15.46
C LEU A 124 12.74 -11.25 16.59
N TYR A 125 12.33 -11.43 17.85
CA TYR A 125 13.18 -11.19 19.02
C TYR A 125 13.89 -12.45 19.52
N SER A 126 13.75 -13.57 18.80
CA SER A 126 14.51 -14.79 19.08
C SER A 126 15.99 -14.63 18.69
N HIS A 127 16.83 -15.57 19.14
CA HIS A 127 18.28 -15.53 18.91
C HIS A 127 18.65 -15.41 17.42
N GLY A 128 17.89 -16.04 16.51
CA GLY A 128 18.08 -15.91 15.06
C GLY A 128 17.54 -14.59 14.49
N GLY A 129 16.40 -14.12 15.00
CA GLY A 129 15.71 -12.90 14.53
C GLY A 129 16.40 -11.59 14.91
N ASN A 130 17.18 -11.57 15.99
CA ASN A 130 17.87 -10.37 16.47
C ASN A 130 18.79 -9.74 15.40
N SER A 131 19.41 -10.55 14.55
CA SER A 131 20.22 -10.07 13.42
C SER A 131 19.41 -9.22 12.43
N CYS A 132 18.17 -9.61 12.14
CA CYS A 132 17.24 -8.88 11.27
C CYS A 132 16.83 -7.53 11.90
N VAL A 133 16.57 -7.51 13.21
CA VAL A 133 16.25 -6.28 13.96
C VAL A 133 17.40 -5.28 13.91
N ILE A 134 18.63 -5.74 14.13
CA ILE A 134 19.82 -4.88 14.03
C ILE A 134 19.98 -4.31 12.62
N LEU A 135 19.77 -5.12 11.58
CA LEU A 135 19.84 -4.66 10.19
C LEU A 135 18.79 -3.59 9.88
N LEU A 136 17.53 -3.80 10.31
CA LEU A 136 16.45 -2.82 10.15
C LEU A 136 16.77 -1.50 10.87
N ALA A 137 17.33 -1.55 12.08
CA ALA A 137 17.75 -0.36 12.82
C ALA A 137 18.87 0.40 12.09
N CYS A 138 19.87 -0.30 11.57
CA CYS A 138 20.93 0.29 10.76
C CYS A 138 20.37 0.93 9.47
N ALA A 139 19.38 0.30 8.82
CA ALA A 139 18.74 0.84 7.63
C ALA A 139 18.00 2.16 7.93
N LEU A 140 17.24 2.22 9.03
CA LEU A 140 16.55 3.45 9.45
C LEU A 140 17.53 4.58 9.83
N LEU A 141 18.65 4.25 10.48
CA LEU A 141 19.69 5.23 10.78
C LEU A 141 20.33 5.75 9.48
N PHE A 142 20.64 4.85 8.55
CA PHE A 142 21.22 5.22 7.26
C PHE A 142 20.29 6.14 6.46
N THR A 143 18.99 5.85 6.39
CA THR A 143 18.04 6.70 5.65
C THR A 143 17.90 8.08 6.28
N MET A 144 17.95 8.20 7.61
CA MET A 144 17.93 9.49 8.32
C MET A 144 19.19 10.32 8.05
N VAL A 145 20.38 9.70 8.08
CA VAL A 145 21.63 10.42 7.74
C VAL A 145 21.66 10.81 6.26
N ALA A 146 21.19 9.94 5.37
CA ALA A 146 21.11 10.21 3.94
C ALA A 146 20.15 11.36 3.63
N SER A 147 18.97 11.39 4.25
CA SER A 147 17.99 12.46 4.03
C SER A 147 18.54 13.82 4.47
N VAL A 148 19.21 13.91 5.63
CA VAL A 148 19.86 15.15 6.09
C VAL A 148 20.95 15.60 5.12
N LYS A 149 21.74 14.68 4.56
CA LYS A 149 22.77 15.04 3.56
C LYS A 149 22.16 15.48 2.22
N LEU A 150 21.04 14.90 1.80
CA LEU A 150 20.32 15.29 0.58
C LEU A 150 19.67 16.68 0.73
N CYS A 151 19.13 16.98 1.91
CA CYS A 151 18.49 18.27 2.19
C CYS A 151 19.48 19.42 2.41
N LYS A 152 20.79 19.17 2.54
CA LYS A 152 21.79 20.24 2.63
C LYS A 152 21.89 20.97 1.28
N PRO A 153 21.45 22.24 1.18
CA PRO A 153 21.51 22.96 -0.08
C PRO A 153 22.97 23.11 -0.50
N LYS A 154 23.30 22.67 -1.72
CA LYS A 154 24.59 22.97 -2.34
C LYS A 154 24.55 24.41 -2.84
N THR A 155 24.87 25.35 -1.95
CA THR A 155 25.27 26.75 -2.18
C THR A 155 24.36 27.67 -3.03
N GLY A 156 23.94 28.78 -2.39
CA GLY A 156 23.70 30.08 -3.03
C GLY A 156 22.28 30.38 -3.52
N ALA A 157 21.76 31.57 -3.20
CA ALA A 157 20.58 32.11 -3.88
C ALA A 157 20.86 32.25 -5.38
N LEU A 158 19.95 31.78 -6.24
CA LEU A 158 20.01 31.92 -7.70
C LEU A 158 19.90 33.39 -8.18
N ARG A 159 19.74 34.34 -7.26
CA ARG A 159 19.98 35.77 -7.47
C ARG A 159 20.82 36.30 -6.30
N PRO A 160 22.04 36.81 -6.53
CA PRO A 160 22.57 37.81 -5.61
C PRO A 160 21.64 39.01 -5.73
N TYR A 161 21.00 39.36 -4.62
CA TYR A 161 20.30 40.63 -4.49
C TYR A 161 21.34 41.73 -4.72
N LEU A 162 21.14 42.51 -5.79
CA LEU A 162 21.81 43.78 -6.03
C LEU A 162 20.90 44.88 -5.49
#